data_AF-A0A7Z0CJ80-F1
#
_entry.id   AF-A0A7Z0CJ80-F1
#
_cell.length_a   1.000
_cell.length_b   1.000
_cell.length_c   1.000
_cell.angle_alpha   90.00
_cell.angle_beta   90.00
_cell.angle_gamma   90.00
#
_symmetry.space_group_name_H-M   'P 1'
#
loop_
_entity.id
_entity.type
_entity.pdbx_description
1 polymer ?
#
loop_
_entity_poly.entity_id
_entity_poly.type
_entity_poly.pdbx_seq_one_letter_code
_entity_poly.pdbx_strand_id
1 'polypeptide(L)'
;MTGLSSPRSTSDDVARAVDPGVTGGELLPYAVHQSAIVRAAVAARMDCPVGALISLGHDHDVAVLEALLRNARTPSSVVRALADHRNQSIADLAVQRLRNSFR
;
A
#
# COMPACT_ATOMS: atom_id res chain seq x y z
N MET A 1 -27.23 22.34 14.05
CA MET A 1 -26.10 21.43 14.30
C MET A 1 -25.47 21.09 12.95
N THR A 2 -24.65 21.99 12.41
CA THR A 2 -24.05 21.85 11.08
C THR A 2 -22.54 21.78 11.25
N GLY A 3 -22.04 20.58 11.50
CA GLY A 3 -20.62 20.28 11.35
C GLY A 3 -20.35 20.11 9.87
N LEU A 4 -20.02 21.21 9.19
CA LEU A 4 -19.49 21.18 7.84
C LEU A 4 -18.16 20.43 7.93
N SER A 5 -18.13 19.17 7.50
CA SER A 5 -16.90 18.42 7.26
C SER A 5 -16.05 19.24 6.31
N SER A 6 -15.02 19.91 6.84
CA SER A 6 -14.01 20.57 6.04
C SER A 6 -13.46 19.55 5.01
N PRO A 7 -13.23 19.94 3.75
CA PRO A 7 -12.54 19.06 2.82
C PRO A 7 -11.18 18.73 3.44
N ARG A 8 -11.02 17.48 3.87
CA ARG A 8 -9.79 17.03 4.52
C ARG A 8 -8.63 17.34 3.58
N SER A 9 -7.59 17.98 4.10
CA SER A 9 -6.39 18.21 3.30
C SER A 9 -5.72 16.86 3.05
N THR A 10 -5.08 16.67 1.90
CA THR A 10 -4.27 15.47 1.64
C THR A 10 -3.25 15.21 2.75
N SER A 11 -2.76 16.25 3.42
CA SER A 11 -1.87 16.11 4.59
C SER A 11 -2.57 15.42 5.77
N ASP A 12 -3.84 15.73 6.02
CA ASP A 12 -4.62 15.09 7.08
C ASP A 12 -4.89 13.62 6.73
N ASP A 13 -5.09 13.30 5.45
CA ASP A 13 -5.30 11.92 4.99
C ASP A 13 -4.03 11.08 5.10
N VAL A 14 -2.87 11.66 4.81
CA VAL A 14 -1.58 11.00 5.05
C VAL A 14 -1.40 10.74 6.55
N ALA A 15 -1.66 11.73 7.40
CA ALA A 15 -1.56 11.58 8.85
C ALA A 15 -2.44 10.45 9.38
N ARG A 16 -3.66 10.31 8.86
CA ARG A 16 -4.58 9.23 9.24
C ARG A 16 -4.19 7.88 8.66
N ALA A 17 -3.63 7.84 7.46
CA ALA A 17 -3.15 6.60 6.86
C ALA A 17 -2.00 5.98 7.65
N VAL A 18 -1.14 6.78 8.30
CA VAL A 18 -0.04 6.28 9.15
C VAL A 18 -0.44 6.13 10.63
N ASP A 19 -1.64 6.55 11.00
CA ASP A 19 -2.11 6.51 12.38
C ASP A 19 -2.38 5.06 12.82
N PRO A 20 -1.68 4.54 13.85
CA PRO A 20 -1.88 3.18 14.34
C PRO A 20 -3.25 2.97 15.01
N GLY A 21 -3.97 4.05 15.35
CA GLY A 21 -5.34 3.99 15.84
C GLY A 21 -6.37 3.70 14.74
N VAL A 22 -6.03 3.92 13.46
CA VAL A 22 -6.87 3.56 12.31
C VAL A 22 -6.56 2.13 11.93
N THR A 23 -7.47 1.19 12.15
CA THR A 23 -7.17 -0.25 11.96
C THR A 23 -8.27 -0.99 11.22
N GLY A 24 -7.95 -2.19 10.74
CA GLY A 24 -8.92 -3.11 10.14
C GLY A 24 -9.71 -2.46 8.99
N GLY A 25 -11.04 -2.45 9.12
CA GLY A 25 -11.94 -1.89 8.09
C GLY A 25 -11.75 -0.39 7.85
N GLU A 26 -11.30 0.37 8.86
CA GLU A 26 -11.11 1.81 8.76
C GLU A 26 -9.94 2.19 7.84
N LEU A 27 -9.02 1.25 7.57
CA LEU A 27 -7.91 1.45 6.64
C LEU A 27 -8.30 1.31 5.17
N LEU A 28 -9.39 0.59 4.88
CA LEU A 28 -9.75 0.24 3.51
C LEU A 28 -9.99 1.46 2.60
N PRO A 29 -10.66 2.54 3.05
CA PRO A 29 -10.83 3.74 2.22
C PRO A 29 -9.49 4.40 1.84
N TYR A 30 -8.47 4.31 2.70
CA TYR A 30 -7.14 4.88 2.44
C TYR A 30 -6.35 4.05 1.42
N ALA A 31 -6.61 2.75 1.32
CA ALA A 31 -5.98 1.87 0.33
C ALA A 31 -6.44 2.16 -1.12
N VAL A 32 -7.61 2.78 -1.29
CA VAL A 32 -8.15 3.19 -2.60
C VAL A 32 -8.17 4.71 -2.78
N HIS A 33 -7.46 5.44 -1.93
CA HIS A 33 -7.46 6.89 -1.93
C HIS A 33 -6.85 7.49 -3.20
N GLN A 34 -7.35 8.65 -3.65
CA GLN A 34 -6.86 9.30 -4.88
C GLN A 34 -5.37 9.65 -4.85
N SER A 35 -4.82 10.00 -3.68
CA SER A 35 -3.40 10.32 -3.51
C SER A 35 -2.56 9.05 -3.35
N ALA A 36 -1.58 8.88 -4.24
CA ALA A 36 -0.63 7.77 -4.18
C ALA A 36 0.19 7.76 -2.88
N ILE A 37 0.46 8.93 -2.29
CA ILE A 37 1.20 9.03 -1.02
C ILE A 37 0.40 8.38 0.11
N VAL A 38 -0.92 8.58 0.13
CA VAL A 38 -1.82 7.96 1.12
C VAL A 38 -1.86 6.45 0.93
N ARG A 39 -1.98 5.97 -0.33
CA ARG A 39 -1.98 4.54 -0.64
C ARG A 39 -0.65 3.87 -0.29
N ALA A 40 0.48 4.52 -0.56
CA ALA A 40 1.81 4.05 -0.20
C ALA A 40 2.00 3.95 1.31
N ALA A 41 1.48 4.93 2.07
CA ALA A 41 1.47 4.88 3.54
C ALA A 41 0.71 3.65 4.06
N VAL A 42 -0.46 3.34 3.49
CA VAL A 42 -1.22 2.12 3.83
C VAL A 42 -0.46 0.85 3.41
N ALA A 43 0.14 0.84 2.22
CA ALA A 43 0.91 -0.30 1.71
C ALA A 43 2.11 -0.64 2.59
N ALA A 44 2.72 0.34 3.26
CA ALA A 44 3.87 0.15 4.15
C ALA A 44 3.50 -0.41 5.53
N ARG A 45 2.21 -0.50 5.88
CA ARG A 45 1.77 -0.87 7.23
C ARG A 45 1.80 -2.37 7.50
N MET A 46 2.31 -2.73 8.68
CA MET A 46 2.40 -4.12 9.14
C MET A 46 1.06 -4.72 9.61
N ASP A 47 0.10 -3.86 9.94
CA ASP A 47 -1.27 -4.21 10.31
C ASP A 47 -2.26 -4.03 9.15
N CYS A 48 -1.76 -3.75 7.94
CA CYS A 48 -2.58 -3.60 6.75
C CYS A 48 -3.35 -4.89 6.46
N PRO A 49 -4.70 -4.82 6.29
CA PRO A 49 -5.49 -5.99 5.92
C PRO A 49 -4.98 -6.62 4.64
N VAL A 50 -4.92 -7.96 4.59
CA VAL A 50 -4.40 -8.69 3.42
C VAL A 50 -5.18 -8.36 2.13
N GLY A 51 -6.50 -8.15 2.23
CA GLY A 51 -7.31 -7.73 1.09
C GLY A 51 -6.92 -6.37 0.51
N ALA A 52 -6.52 -5.43 1.37
CA ALA A 52 -6.00 -4.13 0.93
C ALA A 52 -4.65 -4.29 0.23
N LEU A 53 -3.73 -5.11 0.78
CA LEU A 53 -2.45 -5.41 0.11
C LEU A 53 -2.66 -6.07 -1.26
N ILE A 54 -3.61 -6.99 -1.38
CA ILE A 54 -3.94 -7.60 -2.69
C ILE A 54 -4.44 -6.52 -3.66
N SER A 55 -5.35 -5.65 -3.23
CA SER A 55 -5.88 -4.59 -4.08
C SER A 55 -4.80 -3.60 -4.52
N LEU A 56 -3.91 -3.21 -3.61
CA LEU A 56 -2.77 -2.32 -3.89
C LEU A 56 -1.73 -2.96 -4.80
N GLY A 57 -1.70 -4.29 -4.93
CA GLY A 57 -0.87 -5.00 -5.89
C GLY A 57 -1.21 -4.70 -7.35
N HIS A 58 -2.38 -4.11 -7.61
CA HIS A 58 -2.82 -3.65 -8.92
C HIS A 58 -2.62 -2.14 -9.14
N ASP A 59 -1.95 -1.46 -8.21
CA ASP A 59 -1.67 -0.02 -8.36
C ASP A 59 -0.74 0.24 -9.55
N HIS A 60 -0.84 1.44 -10.12
CA HIS A 60 0.01 1.89 -11.21
C HIS A 60 1.14 2.80 -10.73
N ASP A 61 1.04 3.34 -9.51
CA ASP A 61 2.02 4.23 -8.93
C ASP A 61 3.20 3.43 -8.35
N VAL A 62 4.40 3.78 -8.81
CA VAL A 62 5.65 3.10 -8.44
C VAL A 62 5.91 3.17 -6.94
N ALA A 63 5.60 4.28 -6.28
CA ALA A 63 5.84 4.43 -4.84
C ALA A 63 4.96 3.49 -4.02
N VAL A 64 3.72 3.25 -4.48
CA VAL A 64 2.80 2.30 -3.85
C VAL A 64 3.32 0.87 -4.00
N LEU A 65 3.71 0.48 -5.22
CA LEU A 65 4.22 -0.86 -5.50
C LEU A 65 5.55 -1.13 -4.76
N GLU A 66 6.43 -0.15 -4.68
CA GLU A 66 7.66 -0.26 -3.91
C GLU A 66 7.40 -0.43 -2.39
N ALA A 67 6.48 0.36 -1.82
CA ALA A 67 6.09 0.22 -0.42
C ALA A 67 5.52 -1.19 -0.16
N LEU A 68 4.71 -1.69 -1.09
CA LEU A 68 4.14 -3.02 -1.05
C LEU A 68 5.21 -4.11 -1.11
N LEU A 69 6.22 -3.99 -1.98
CA LEU A 69 7.32 -4.96 -2.08
C LEU A 69 8.24 -4.96 -0.86
N ARG A 70 8.38 -3.82 -0.18
CA ARG A 70 9.12 -3.70 1.09
C ARG A 70 8.33 -4.22 2.29
N ASN A 71 7.01 -4.30 2.21
CA ASN A 71 6.18 -4.81 3.29
C ASN A 71 6.27 -6.34 3.39
N ALA A 72 6.71 -6.84 4.55
CA ALA A 72 6.85 -8.28 4.81
C ALA A 72 5.50 -9.03 4.87
N ARG A 73 4.39 -8.32 5.06
CA ARG A 73 3.02 -8.89 5.08
C ARG A 73 2.43 -9.07 3.69
N THR A 74 3.05 -8.48 2.67
CA THR A 74 2.59 -8.61 1.30
C THR A 74 2.58 -10.08 0.88
N PRO A 75 1.43 -10.62 0.44
CA PRO A 75 1.34 -12.01 0.02
C PRO A 75 2.30 -12.33 -1.11
N SER A 76 2.93 -13.50 -1.06
CA SER A 76 3.87 -13.96 -2.09
C SER A 76 3.23 -14.05 -3.49
N SER A 77 1.90 -14.22 -3.57
CA SER A 77 1.17 -14.17 -4.84
C SER A 77 1.24 -12.79 -5.49
N VAL A 78 1.11 -11.71 -4.70
CA VAL A 78 1.23 -10.34 -5.19
C VAL A 78 2.67 -10.03 -5.58
N VAL A 79 3.65 -10.41 -4.75
CA VAL A 79 5.07 -10.25 -5.10
C VAL A 79 5.42 -10.98 -6.40
N ARG A 80 4.88 -12.20 -6.61
CA ARG A 80 5.09 -12.96 -7.85
C ARG A 80 4.47 -12.26 -9.07
N ALA A 81 3.26 -11.71 -8.93
CA ALA A 81 2.65 -10.94 -10.01
C ALA A 81 3.48 -9.70 -10.37
N LEU A 82 4.08 -9.04 -9.38
CA LEU A 82 4.93 -7.87 -9.61
C LEU A 82 6.30 -8.22 -10.21
N ALA A 83 6.75 -9.47 -10.14
CA ALA A 83 7.98 -9.92 -10.81
C ALA A 83 7.87 -9.89 -12.34
N ASP A 84 6.65 -9.92 -12.89
CA ASP A 84 6.37 -9.81 -14.32
C ASP A 84 5.92 -8.39 -14.72
N HIS A 85 6.13 -7.40 -13.84
CA HIS A 85 5.65 -6.04 -14.06
C HIS A 85 6.43 -5.32 -15.18
N ARG A 86 5.72 -4.54 -16.01
CA ARG A 86 6.32 -3.80 -17.15
C ARG A 86 7.39 -2.78 -16.77
N ASN A 87 7.36 -2.29 -15.53
CA ASN A 87 8.41 -1.41 -15.00
C ASN A 87 9.52 -2.30 -14.43
N GLN A 88 10.68 -2.29 -15.09
CA GLN A 88 11.81 -3.14 -14.75
C GLN A 88 12.27 -2.97 -13.30
N SER A 89 12.25 -1.76 -12.75
CA SER A 89 12.65 -1.52 -11.35
C SER A 89 11.73 -2.25 -10.35
N ILE A 90 10.43 -2.33 -10.66
CA ILE A 90 9.46 -3.07 -9.84
C ILE A 90 9.67 -4.57 -9.98
N ALA A 91 9.84 -5.06 -11.21
CA ALA A 91 10.11 -6.47 -11.49
C ALA A 91 11.37 -6.96 -10.78
N ASP A 92 12.48 -6.22 -10.90
CA ASP A 92 13.76 -6.57 -10.29
C ASP A 92 13.66 -6.59 -8.75
N LEU A 93 12.98 -5.60 -8.15
CA LEU A 93 12.75 -5.55 -6.72
C LEU A 93 11.91 -6.73 -6.23
N ALA A 94 10.87 -7.11 -6.98
CA ALA A 94 10.03 -8.26 -6.67
C ALA A 94 10.78 -9.58 -6.77
N VAL A 95 11.56 -9.79 -7.82
CA VAL A 95 12.44 -10.96 -7.99
C VAL A 95 13.44 -11.04 -6.84
N GLN A 96 14.07 -9.92 -6.48
CA GLN A 96 15.01 -9.88 -5.36
C GLN A 96 14.32 -10.21 -4.03
N ARG A 97 13.13 -9.69 -3.80
CA ARG A 97 12.32 -9.96 -2.60
C ARG A 97 11.96 -11.44 -2.48
N LEU A 98 11.60 -12.09 -3.60
CA LEU A 98 11.33 -13.53 -3.64
C LEU A 98 12.59 -14.34 -3.32
N ARG A 99 13.72 -14.01 -3.93
CA ARG A 99 15.01 -14.69 -3.68
C ARG A 99 15.44 -14.62 -2.22
N ASN A 100 15.23 -13.47 -1.57
CA ASN A 100 15.55 -13.28 -0.17
C ASN A 100 14.60 -14.04 0.77
N SER A 101 13.39 -14.39 0.32
CA SER A 101 12.39 -15.10 1.11
C SER A 101 12.65 -16.61 1.25
N PHE A 102 13.56 -17.16 0.45
CA PHE A 102 13.92 -18.60 0.45
C PHE A 102 15.33 -18.87 1.00
N ARG A 103 16.01 -17.84 1.52
CA ARG A 103 17.26 -17.98 2.26
C ARG A 103 16.95 -18.09 3.75
#